data_AF-A0A3C1S2X4-F1
#
_entry.id   AF-A0A3C1S2X4-F1
#
_cell.length_a   1.000
_cell.length_b   1.000
_cell.length_c   1.000
_cell.angle_alpha   90.00
_cell.angle_beta   90.00
_cell.angle_gamma   90.00
#
_symmetry.space_group_name_H-M   'P 1'
#
loop_
_entity.id
_entity.type
_entity.pdbx_description
1 polymer ?
#
loop_
_entity_poly.entity_id
_entity_poly.type
_entity_poly.pdbx_seq_one_letter_code
_entity_poly.pdbx_strand_id
1 'polypeptide(L)'
;APLNLISAFPPPQNYSESPYGVGYQKASSVSVSKSNDSHATLPDGAHLMAPHNILAFNDYDKGLAYAKQVNKPVLIDFTGHACVNCRKMEQNVWVKEKVLSVLKNEVILISLYVDDKRALEDDEIVASKLRPGKKLRYIGQKWSELQTIKYKTNSQPYYVLMDLNEENLIDPVAYTPEVDKYYNWLKKGISSFK
;
A
#
# COMPACT_ATOMS: atom_id res chain seq x y z
N ALA A 1 50.89 -15.89 4.82
CA ALA A 1 49.44 -16.11 4.62
C ALA A 1 48.68 -15.02 5.35
N PRO A 2 47.84 -14.20 4.67
CA PRO A 2 46.98 -13.24 5.36
C PRO A 2 45.49 -13.60 5.24
N LEU A 3 44.96 -14.03 6.38
CA LEU A 3 43.63 -13.81 6.97
C LEU A 3 42.48 -13.30 6.08
N ASN A 4 41.61 -14.24 5.67
CA ASN A 4 40.19 -13.99 5.42
C ASN A 4 39.46 -13.86 6.77
N LEU A 5 39.05 -12.66 7.15
CA LEU A 5 38.11 -12.45 8.25
C LEU A 5 37.07 -11.38 7.90
N ILE A 6 35.81 -11.82 7.90
CA ILE A 6 34.60 -11.04 8.24
C ILE A 6 34.13 -10.05 7.15
N SER A 7 33.53 -10.60 6.09
CA SER A 7 32.42 -9.92 5.38
C SER A 7 31.12 -10.27 6.11
N ALA A 8 30.87 -9.61 7.24
CA ALA A 8 29.64 -9.73 7.97
C ALA A 8 28.75 -8.53 7.65
N PHE A 9 27.62 -8.82 7.00
CA PHE A 9 26.36 -8.10 7.14
C PHE A 9 26.41 -6.57 6.93
N PRO A 10 26.26 -6.08 5.68
CA PRO A 10 25.76 -4.72 5.53
C PRO A 10 24.34 -4.63 6.15
N PRO A 11 24.03 -3.57 6.90
CA PRO A 11 22.68 -3.33 7.41
C PRO A 11 21.68 -3.20 6.25
N PRO A 12 20.38 -3.47 6.48
CA PRO A 12 19.35 -3.23 5.47
C PRO A 12 19.41 -1.78 4.98
N GLN A 13 19.20 -1.55 3.68
CA GLN A 13 19.28 -0.23 3.02
C GLN A 13 18.35 0.84 3.62
N ASN A 14 17.50 0.48 4.57
CA ASN A 14 16.60 1.39 5.28
C ASN A 14 17.26 2.10 6.48
N TYR A 15 18.55 1.86 6.73
CA TYR A 15 19.33 2.52 7.79
C TYR A 15 20.40 3.47 7.23
N SER A 16 20.18 4.02 6.03
CA SER A 16 20.98 5.12 5.50
C SER A 16 20.13 6.38 5.56
N GLU A 17 20.51 7.32 6.43
CA GLU A 17 19.79 8.55 6.80
C GLU A 17 19.57 9.57 5.65
N SER A 18 19.75 9.18 4.39
CA SER A 18 19.37 10.00 3.23
C SER A 18 19.33 9.15 1.95
N PRO A 19 18.15 8.62 1.55
CA PRO A 19 18.00 7.86 0.30
C PRO A 19 18.43 8.62 -0.97
N TYR A 20 18.54 9.95 -0.88
CA TYR A 20 18.92 10.83 -1.99
C TYR A 20 20.25 11.57 -1.79
N GLY A 21 21.00 11.26 -0.73
CA GLY A 21 22.23 11.98 -0.37
C GLY A 21 21.95 13.41 0.12
N VAL A 22 22.81 13.91 1.01
CA VAL A 22 22.73 15.32 1.43
C VAL A 22 23.09 16.21 0.23
N GLY A 23 22.10 16.97 -0.27
CA GLY A 23 22.32 18.02 -1.28
C GLY A 23 21.84 17.75 -2.72
N TYR A 24 21.13 16.64 -3.00
CA TYR A 24 20.59 16.38 -4.35
C TYR A 24 19.06 16.33 -4.39
N GLN A 25 18.43 17.36 -4.99
CA GLN A 25 17.05 17.27 -5.47
C GLN A 25 17.05 16.91 -6.96
N LYS A 26 16.58 15.71 -7.31
CA LYS A 26 16.40 15.30 -8.71
C LYS A 26 15.07 15.86 -9.22
N ALA A 27 15.16 16.79 -10.16
CA ALA A 27 14.02 17.29 -10.94
C ALA A 27 13.40 16.13 -11.75
N SER A 28 12.19 15.72 -11.39
CA SER A 28 11.33 14.91 -12.24
C SER A 28 10.41 15.83 -13.03
N SER A 29 10.50 15.73 -14.35
CA SER A 29 9.66 16.41 -15.33
C SER A 29 8.22 15.91 -15.24
N VAL A 30 7.42 16.53 -14.37
CA VAL A 30 5.97 16.58 -14.48
C VAL A 30 5.63 18.06 -14.60
N SER A 31 5.10 18.45 -15.76
CA SER A 31 4.65 19.80 -16.04
C SER A 31 3.42 20.13 -15.18
N VAL A 32 3.68 20.68 -14.00
CA VAL A 32 2.74 21.52 -13.27
C VAL A 32 3.32 22.94 -13.29
N SER A 33 2.53 23.87 -13.79
CA SER A 33 2.88 25.28 -13.96
C SER A 33 3.54 25.87 -12.71
N LYS A 34 4.67 26.54 -12.93
CA LYS A 34 5.47 27.23 -11.92
C LYS A 34 4.66 28.31 -11.19
N SER A 35 4.43 28.09 -9.91
CA SER A 35 4.35 29.16 -8.92
C SER A 35 5.33 28.82 -7.79
N ASN A 36 6.30 29.72 -7.58
CA ASN A 36 7.31 29.65 -6.54
C ASN A 36 6.66 29.85 -5.17
N ASP A 37 6.21 28.76 -4.54
CA ASP A 37 6.12 28.49 -3.09
C ASP A 37 5.12 27.34 -2.90
N SER A 38 5.56 26.14 -2.47
CA SER A 38 4.67 25.09 -1.94
C SER A 38 5.45 23.81 -1.61
N HIS A 39 5.57 23.48 -0.33
CA HIS A 39 5.40 22.08 0.07
C HIS A 39 4.15 21.58 -0.65
N ALA A 40 4.28 20.65 -1.61
CA ALA A 40 3.12 19.97 -2.15
C ALA A 40 2.48 19.23 -0.96
N THR A 41 1.49 19.86 -0.34
CA THR A 41 0.79 19.32 0.83
C THR A 41 0.11 18.05 0.35
N LEU A 42 0.68 16.91 0.75
CA LEU A 42 0.05 15.62 0.52
C LEU A 42 -1.37 15.67 1.11
N PRO A 43 -2.34 14.97 0.51
CA PRO A 43 -3.67 14.82 1.10
C PRO A 43 -3.58 14.31 2.54
N ASP A 44 -4.53 14.68 3.39
CA ASP A 44 -4.53 14.24 4.78
C ASP A 44 -4.47 12.72 4.90
N GLY A 45 -3.53 12.21 5.70
CA GLY A 45 -3.27 10.77 5.87
C GLY A 45 -2.51 10.09 4.72
N ALA A 46 -2.18 10.81 3.65
CA ALA A 46 -1.41 10.28 2.54
C ALA A 46 0.10 10.33 2.80
N HIS A 47 0.82 9.37 2.24
CA HIS A 47 2.27 9.34 2.20
C HIS A 47 2.76 8.81 0.85
N LEU A 48 4.03 9.10 0.52
CA LEU A 48 4.66 8.59 -0.69
C LEU A 48 5.49 7.35 -0.36
N MET A 49 5.22 6.24 -1.05
CA MET A 49 6.01 5.03 -0.93
C MET A 49 7.33 5.19 -1.70
N ALA A 50 8.44 5.31 -0.97
CA ALA A 50 9.78 5.29 -1.56
C ALA A 50 10.13 3.90 -2.12
N PRO A 51 10.96 3.82 -3.19
CA PRO A 51 11.57 4.92 -3.95
C PRO A 51 10.71 5.41 -5.13
N HIS A 52 9.55 4.81 -5.38
CA HIS A 52 8.78 5.04 -6.62
C HIS A 52 7.72 6.15 -6.51
N ASN A 53 7.54 6.72 -5.32
CA ASN A 53 6.61 7.81 -5.01
C ASN A 53 5.17 7.45 -5.41
N ILE A 54 4.71 6.28 -4.99
CA ILE A 54 3.30 5.88 -5.10
C ILE A 54 2.55 6.56 -3.95
N LEU A 55 1.49 7.29 -4.25
CA LEU A 55 0.63 7.91 -3.24
C LEU A 55 -0.20 6.81 -2.57
N ALA A 56 -0.01 6.65 -1.26
CA ALA A 56 -0.67 5.59 -0.49
C ALA A 56 -1.25 6.14 0.82
N PHE A 57 -2.26 5.44 1.33
CA PHE A 57 -2.87 5.68 2.63
C PHE A 57 -2.73 4.44 3.51
N ASN A 58 -2.52 4.63 4.80
CA ASN A 58 -2.60 3.55 5.80
C ASN A 58 -3.90 3.63 6.64
N ASP A 59 -4.67 4.70 6.40
CA ASP A 59 -5.98 4.94 6.99
C ASP A 59 -7.03 4.72 5.89
N TYR A 60 -7.93 3.76 6.14
CA TYR A 60 -8.95 3.37 5.18
C TYR A 60 -9.93 4.50 4.87
N ASP A 61 -10.39 5.20 5.91
CA ASP A 61 -11.43 6.21 5.79
C ASP A 61 -10.89 7.45 5.09
N LYS A 62 -9.66 7.88 5.42
CA LYS A 62 -8.99 8.98 4.72
C LYS A 62 -8.71 8.66 3.26
N GLY A 63 -8.23 7.45 2.98
CA GLY A 63 -7.98 7.00 1.60
C GLY A 63 -9.26 6.93 0.77
N LEU A 64 -10.34 6.39 1.33
CA LEU A 64 -11.64 6.33 0.65
C LEU A 64 -12.26 7.72 0.46
N ALA A 65 -12.16 8.61 1.44
CA ALA A 65 -12.62 9.98 1.33
C ALA A 65 -11.88 10.73 0.21
N TYR A 66 -10.55 10.57 0.14
CA TYR A 66 -9.76 11.16 -0.94
C TYR A 66 -10.12 10.54 -2.31
N ALA A 67 -10.31 9.23 -2.39
CA ALA A 67 -10.74 8.56 -3.61
C ALA A 67 -12.09 9.09 -4.13
N LYS A 68 -13.04 9.36 -3.22
CA LYS A 68 -14.31 10.03 -3.54
C LYS A 68 -14.09 11.45 -4.06
N GLN A 69 -13.19 12.21 -3.44
CA GLN A 69 -12.87 13.57 -3.86
C GLN A 69 -12.27 13.65 -5.27
N VAL A 70 -11.38 12.72 -5.62
CA VAL A 70 -10.70 12.72 -6.94
C VAL A 70 -11.35 11.78 -7.97
N ASN A 71 -12.46 11.15 -7.61
CA ASN A 71 -13.22 10.21 -8.42
C ASN A 71 -12.37 9.09 -9.05
N LYS A 72 -11.65 8.35 -8.21
CA LYS A 72 -10.82 7.20 -8.64
C LYS A 72 -11.16 5.93 -7.87
N PRO A 73 -11.05 4.75 -8.50
CA PRO A 73 -11.23 3.48 -7.80
C PRO A 73 -10.15 3.27 -6.72
N VAL A 74 -10.47 2.45 -5.73
CA VAL A 74 -9.58 2.17 -4.60
C VAL A 74 -8.96 0.78 -4.76
N LEU A 75 -7.64 0.71 -4.69
CA LEU A 75 -6.89 -0.52 -4.55
C LEU A 75 -6.55 -0.72 -3.07
N ILE A 76 -7.21 -1.69 -2.42
CA ILE A 76 -6.85 -2.15 -1.09
C ILE A 76 -5.75 -3.22 -1.21
N ASP A 77 -4.65 -3.00 -0.50
CA ASP A 77 -3.54 -3.92 -0.35
C ASP A 77 -3.51 -4.44 1.10
N PHE A 78 -4.07 -5.62 1.35
CA PHE A 78 -3.87 -6.32 2.62
C PHE A 78 -2.46 -6.89 2.65
N THR A 79 -1.62 -6.29 3.48
CA THR A 79 -0.17 -6.50 3.52
C THR A 79 0.33 -6.72 4.95
N GLY A 80 1.63 -6.91 5.12
CA GLY A 80 2.26 -7.00 6.42
C GLY A 80 3.72 -6.58 6.38
N HIS A 81 4.23 -6.03 7.48
CA HIS A 81 5.63 -5.64 7.63
C HIS A 81 6.58 -6.83 7.44
N ALA A 82 6.20 -8.01 7.95
CA ALA A 82 6.99 -9.23 7.84
C ALA A 82 6.64 -10.08 6.58
N CYS A 83 5.81 -9.56 5.67
CA CYS A 83 5.31 -10.31 4.53
C CYS A 83 6.32 -10.37 3.37
N VAL A 84 7.04 -11.50 3.26
CA VAL A 84 8.04 -11.74 2.20
C VAL A 84 7.42 -11.67 0.79
N ASN A 85 6.24 -12.27 0.58
CA ASN A 85 5.59 -12.27 -0.72
C ASN A 85 5.06 -10.88 -1.12
N CYS A 86 4.67 -10.05 -0.15
CA CYS A 86 4.29 -8.66 -0.38
C CYS A 86 5.50 -7.86 -0.89
N ARG A 87 6.68 -8.02 -0.23
CA ARG A 87 7.93 -7.39 -0.70
C ARG A 87 8.33 -7.88 -2.09
N LYS A 88 8.13 -9.17 -2.42
CA LYS A 88 8.36 -9.68 -3.77
C LYS A 88 7.45 -9.02 -4.81
N MET A 89 6.16 -8.78 -4.49
CA MET A 89 5.24 -8.06 -5.37
C MET A 89 5.70 -6.61 -5.59
N GLU A 90 6.02 -5.90 -4.50
CA GLU A 90 6.50 -4.52 -4.58
C GLU A 90 7.77 -4.40 -5.42
N GLN A 91 8.77 -5.27 -5.19
CA GLN A 91 10.09 -5.20 -5.83
C GLN A 91 10.11 -5.70 -7.27
N ASN A 92 9.25 -6.66 -7.64
CA ASN A 92 9.32 -7.32 -8.95
C ASN A 92 8.14 -7.00 -9.87
N VAL A 93 6.98 -6.64 -9.33
CA VAL A 93 5.76 -6.39 -10.10
C VAL A 93 5.41 -4.91 -10.12
N TRP A 94 5.33 -4.27 -8.95
CA TRP A 94 4.91 -2.86 -8.85
C TRP A 94 5.90 -1.89 -9.48
N VAL A 95 7.19 -2.23 -9.50
CA VAL A 95 8.24 -1.40 -10.15
C VAL A 95 8.16 -1.38 -11.68
N LYS A 96 7.40 -2.30 -12.28
CA LYS A 96 7.33 -2.41 -13.75
C LYS A 96 6.51 -1.25 -14.28
N GLU A 97 7.03 -0.55 -15.28
CA GLU A 97 6.50 0.73 -15.78
C GLU A 97 4.98 0.73 -16.00
N LYS A 98 4.44 -0.30 -16.67
CA LYS A 98 3.00 -0.44 -16.92
C LYS A 98 2.16 -0.56 -15.65
N VAL A 99 2.65 -1.27 -14.64
CA VAL A 99 1.97 -1.42 -13.34
C VAL A 99 2.15 -0.15 -12.52
N LEU A 100 3.37 0.38 -12.46
CA LEU A 100 3.70 1.58 -11.71
C LEU A 100 2.87 2.78 -12.18
N SER A 101 2.70 2.94 -13.49
CA SER A 101 1.87 4.01 -14.06
C SER A 101 0.42 3.92 -13.57
N VAL A 102 -0.16 2.71 -13.55
CA VAL A 102 -1.52 2.47 -13.04
C VAL A 102 -1.60 2.83 -11.56
N LEU A 103 -0.66 2.34 -10.73
CA LEU A 103 -0.64 2.58 -9.28
C LEU A 103 -0.50 4.06 -8.91
N LYS A 104 0.23 4.84 -9.73
CA LYS A 104 0.43 6.28 -9.46
C LYS A 104 -0.73 7.14 -9.95
N ASN A 105 -1.37 6.74 -11.04
CA ASN A 105 -2.22 7.66 -11.81
C ASN A 105 -3.69 7.24 -11.84
N GLU A 106 -4.01 5.95 -11.79
CA GLU A 106 -5.35 5.44 -12.09
C GLU A 106 -6.12 4.95 -10.85
N VAL A 107 -5.46 4.71 -9.72
CA VAL A 107 -6.07 4.20 -8.48
C VAL A 107 -5.64 5.01 -7.26
N ILE A 108 -6.40 4.91 -6.18
CA ILE A 108 -5.96 5.28 -4.83
C ILE A 108 -5.55 4.02 -4.09
N LEU A 109 -4.29 3.95 -3.67
CA LEU A 109 -3.76 2.82 -2.91
C LEU A 109 -4.00 3.00 -1.41
N ILE A 110 -4.57 1.98 -0.77
CA ILE A 110 -4.69 1.90 0.69
C ILE A 110 -4.04 0.60 1.15
N SER A 111 -2.95 0.69 1.90
CA SER A 111 -2.22 -0.45 2.44
C SER A 111 -2.65 -0.74 3.87
N LEU A 112 -3.28 -1.89 4.07
CA LEU A 112 -3.82 -2.34 5.35
C LEU A 112 -2.90 -3.41 5.94
N TYR A 113 -2.08 -3.02 6.91
CA TYR A 113 -1.11 -3.89 7.57
C TYR A 113 -1.79 -4.78 8.61
N VAL A 114 -1.88 -6.08 8.34
CA VAL A 114 -2.56 -7.05 9.23
C VAL A 114 -1.72 -7.46 10.44
N ASP A 115 -0.41 -7.20 10.41
CA ASP A 115 0.53 -7.50 11.49
C ASP A 115 0.90 -6.27 12.34
N ASP A 116 0.30 -5.11 12.05
CA ASP A 116 0.53 -3.86 12.76
C ASP A 116 0.16 -3.97 14.25
N LYS A 117 1.11 -3.58 15.12
CA LYS A 117 1.03 -3.64 16.58
C LYS A 117 0.71 -2.31 17.23
N ARG A 118 0.50 -1.25 16.47
CA ARG A 118 -0.01 0.02 17.00
C ARG A 118 -1.41 -0.20 17.56
N ALA A 119 -1.66 0.37 18.74
CA ALA A 119 -2.96 0.29 19.38
C ALA A 119 -4.00 1.05 18.56
N LEU A 120 -5.24 0.57 18.58
CA LEU A 120 -6.40 1.33 18.13
C LEU A 120 -6.73 2.41 19.17
N GLU A 121 -7.30 3.51 18.72
CA GLU A 121 -7.91 4.50 19.61
C GLU A 121 -9.09 3.88 20.36
N ASP A 122 -9.41 4.41 21.54
CA ASP A 122 -10.39 3.80 22.46
C ASP A 122 -11.79 3.64 21.84
N ASP A 123 -12.18 4.56 20.95
CA ASP A 123 -13.45 4.56 20.22
C ASP A 123 -13.47 3.58 19.03
N GLU A 124 -12.31 3.14 18.54
CA GLU A 124 -12.18 2.13 17.50
C GLU A 124 -12.13 0.69 18.05
N ILE A 125 -12.00 0.51 19.37
CA ILE A 125 -11.94 -0.82 20.00
C ILE A 125 -13.32 -1.50 19.96
N VAL A 126 -13.47 -2.45 19.04
CA VAL A 126 -14.69 -3.24 18.88
C VAL A 126 -14.53 -4.70 19.34
N ALA A 127 -15.64 -5.36 19.63
CA ALA A 127 -15.66 -6.80 19.89
C ALA A 127 -15.34 -7.59 18.61
N SER A 128 -14.53 -8.63 18.75
CA SER A 128 -14.25 -9.56 17.65
C SER A 128 -15.51 -10.38 17.34
N LYS A 129 -15.96 -10.33 16.09
CA LYS A 129 -17.01 -11.18 15.53
C LYS A 129 -16.49 -12.61 15.31
N LEU A 130 -15.19 -12.79 15.07
CA LEU A 130 -14.55 -14.11 14.91
C LEU A 130 -14.26 -14.80 16.24
N ARG A 131 -13.96 -14.04 17.29
CA ARG A 131 -13.59 -14.56 18.62
C ARG A 131 -14.47 -13.93 19.71
N PRO A 132 -15.64 -14.52 19.98
CA PRO A 132 -16.55 -14.05 21.03
C PRO A 132 -15.82 -13.84 22.36
N GLY A 133 -16.08 -12.69 23.01
CA GLY A 133 -15.44 -12.31 24.28
C GLY A 133 -14.04 -11.70 24.16
N LYS A 134 -13.47 -11.57 22.94
CA LYS A 134 -12.25 -10.81 22.70
C LYS A 134 -12.56 -9.45 22.05
N LYS A 135 -11.68 -8.47 22.28
CA LYS A 135 -11.73 -7.14 21.65
C LYS A 135 -10.56 -6.97 20.70
N LEU A 136 -10.75 -6.20 19.63
CA LEU A 136 -9.69 -5.76 18.73
C LEU A 136 -9.03 -4.54 19.32
N ARG A 137 -7.74 -4.67 19.66
CA ARG A 137 -6.96 -3.63 20.35
C ARG A 137 -5.88 -3.02 19.46
N TYR A 138 -5.58 -3.65 18.33
CA TYR A 138 -4.48 -3.26 17.45
C TYR A 138 -4.96 -3.14 16.01
N ILE A 139 -4.34 -2.24 15.25
CA ILE A 139 -4.66 -1.97 13.84
C ILE A 139 -4.64 -3.27 13.02
N GLY A 140 -3.62 -4.11 13.21
CA GLY A 140 -3.52 -5.38 12.48
C GLY A 140 -4.68 -6.35 12.77
N GLN A 141 -5.21 -6.34 13.99
CA GLN A 141 -6.37 -7.16 14.34
C GLN A 141 -7.64 -6.69 13.65
N LYS A 142 -7.85 -5.36 13.55
CA LYS A 142 -8.96 -4.74 12.81
C LYS A 142 -8.95 -5.21 11.35
N TRP A 143 -7.80 -5.09 10.68
CA TRP A 143 -7.70 -5.43 9.26
C TRP A 143 -7.70 -6.93 8.98
N SER A 144 -7.04 -7.75 9.81
CA SER A 144 -7.09 -9.20 9.69
C SER A 144 -8.51 -9.75 9.85
N GLU A 145 -9.28 -9.18 10.79
CA GLU A 145 -10.66 -9.56 11.01
C GLU A 145 -11.57 -9.13 9.84
N LEU A 146 -11.43 -7.90 9.36
CA LEU A 146 -12.14 -7.44 8.16
C LEU A 146 -11.86 -8.36 6.96
N GLN A 147 -10.59 -8.66 6.71
CA GLN A 147 -10.16 -9.52 5.61
C GLN A 147 -10.83 -10.89 5.69
N THR A 148 -10.80 -11.51 6.87
CA THR A 148 -11.37 -12.83 7.10
C THR A 148 -12.89 -12.84 6.96
N ILE A 149 -13.57 -11.80 7.46
CA ILE A 149 -15.05 -11.75 7.43
C ILE A 149 -15.55 -11.44 6.02
N LYS A 150 -15.00 -10.40 5.37
CA LYS A 150 -15.47 -9.89 4.07
C LYS A 150 -15.00 -10.78 2.92
N TYR A 151 -13.74 -11.21 2.93
CA TYR A 151 -13.11 -11.91 1.82
C TYR A 151 -12.81 -13.39 2.09
N LYS A 152 -13.15 -13.91 3.28
CA LYS A 152 -12.98 -15.32 3.65
C LYS A 152 -11.54 -15.83 3.49
N THR A 153 -10.57 -14.95 3.70
CA THR A 153 -9.14 -15.24 3.63
C THR A 153 -8.36 -14.46 4.68
N ASN A 154 -7.21 -15.00 5.06
CA ASN A 154 -6.24 -14.37 5.97
C ASN A 154 -4.82 -14.41 5.39
N SER A 155 -4.67 -14.61 4.07
CA SER A 155 -3.38 -14.64 3.39
C SER A 155 -2.97 -13.26 2.89
N GLN A 156 -1.66 -13.00 2.88
CA GLN A 156 -1.07 -11.78 2.31
C GLN A 156 0.07 -12.15 1.33
N PRO A 157 0.26 -11.39 0.25
CA PRO A 157 -0.53 -10.21 -0.15
C PRO A 157 -1.92 -10.59 -0.66
N TYR A 158 -2.88 -9.69 -0.46
CA TYR A 158 -4.23 -9.82 -1.01
C TYR A 158 -4.75 -8.46 -1.47
N TYR A 159 -5.12 -8.39 -2.74
CA TYR A 159 -5.46 -7.16 -3.45
C TYR A 159 -6.93 -7.14 -3.80
N VAL A 160 -7.60 -6.06 -3.41
CA VAL A 160 -9.01 -5.81 -3.74
C VAL A 160 -9.09 -4.50 -4.51
N LEU A 161 -9.77 -4.52 -5.65
CA LEU A 161 -10.06 -3.31 -6.40
C LEU A 161 -11.56 -3.03 -6.29
N MET A 162 -11.92 -1.90 -5.69
CA MET A 162 -13.30 -1.55 -5.36
C MET A 162 -13.69 -0.15 -5.82
N ASP A 163 -14.99 0.08 -5.96
CA ASP A 163 -15.58 1.36 -6.30
C ASP A 163 -15.69 2.29 -5.07
N LEU A 164 -16.30 3.46 -5.26
CA LEU A 164 -16.51 4.45 -4.19
C LEU A 164 -17.59 4.05 -3.18
N ASN A 165 -18.37 3.01 -3.47
CA ASN A 165 -19.39 2.42 -2.61
C ASN A 165 -18.88 1.16 -1.89
N GLU A 166 -17.56 0.89 -1.98
CA GLU A 166 -16.88 -0.25 -1.36
C GLU A 166 -17.27 -1.63 -1.93
N GLU A 167 -17.83 -1.63 -3.14
CA GLU A 167 -18.17 -2.82 -3.91
C GLU A 167 -17.01 -3.24 -4.81
N ASN A 168 -16.74 -4.54 -4.90
CA ASN A 168 -15.63 -5.05 -5.69
C ASN A 168 -15.90 -4.84 -7.20
N LEU A 169 -14.92 -4.27 -7.91
CA LEU A 169 -14.97 -4.07 -9.37
C LEU A 169 -14.58 -5.33 -10.16
N ILE A 170 -13.85 -6.23 -9.50
CA ILE A 170 -13.37 -7.50 -10.01
C ILE A 170 -13.07 -8.43 -8.83
N ASP A 171 -13.09 -9.75 -9.06
CA ASP A 171 -12.67 -10.72 -8.06
C ASP A 171 -11.27 -10.39 -7.52
N PRO A 172 -11.09 -10.30 -6.19
CA PRO A 172 -9.80 -10.05 -5.57
C PRO A 172 -8.75 -11.11 -5.93
N VAL A 173 -7.47 -10.72 -5.89
CA VAL A 173 -6.35 -11.62 -6.18
C VAL A 173 -5.34 -11.65 -5.03
N ALA A 174 -4.74 -12.81 -4.80
CA ALA A 174 -3.65 -12.96 -3.86
C ALA A 174 -2.28 -12.71 -4.55
N TYR A 175 -1.23 -13.36 -4.07
CA TYR A 175 0.10 -13.33 -4.66
C TYR A 175 0.09 -13.63 -6.17
N THR A 176 0.45 -12.61 -6.97
CA THR A 176 0.39 -12.64 -8.44
C THR A 176 1.72 -12.14 -9.03
N PRO A 177 2.79 -12.96 -8.98
CA PRO A 177 4.14 -12.53 -9.40
C PRO A 177 4.29 -12.29 -10.91
N GLU A 178 3.35 -12.78 -11.70
CA GLU A 178 3.27 -12.59 -13.15
C GLU A 178 2.83 -11.16 -13.49
N VAL A 179 3.74 -10.34 -14.00
CA VAL A 179 3.52 -8.90 -14.23
C VAL A 179 2.34 -8.62 -15.14
N ASP A 180 2.24 -9.34 -16.26
CA ASP A 180 1.13 -9.20 -17.21
C ASP A 180 -0.20 -9.61 -16.60
N LYS A 181 -0.22 -10.66 -15.79
CA LYS A 181 -1.43 -11.11 -15.11
C LYS A 181 -1.94 -10.06 -14.13
N TYR A 182 -1.05 -9.48 -13.32
CA TYR A 182 -1.42 -8.44 -12.37
C TYR A 182 -1.87 -7.15 -13.07
N TYR A 183 -1.14 -6.72 -14.10
CA TYR A 183 -1.50 -5.56 -14.91
C TYR A 183 -2.88 -5.71 -15.58
N ASN A 184 -3.15 -6.86 -16.20
CA ASN A 184 -4.44 -7.12 -16.85
C ASN A 184 -5.58 -7.16 -15.82
N TRP A 185 -5.35 -7.71 -14.63
CA TRP A 185 -6.31 -7.66 -13.54
C TRP A 185 -6.64 -6.22 -13.11
N LEU A 186 -5.62 -5.37 -12.92
CA LEU A 186 -5.80 -3.95 -12.61
C LEU A 186 -6.61 -3.24 -13.70
N LYS A 187 -6.20 -3.35 -14.97
CA LYS A 187 -6.89 -2.68 -16.08
C LYS A 187 -8.34 -3.15 -16.22
N LYS A 188 -8.60 -4.45 -16.05
CA LYS A 188 -9.96 -5.00 -16.12
C LYS A 188 -10.85 -4.43 -15.03
N GLY A 189 -10.40 -4.42 -13.77
CA GLY A 189 -11.20 -3.85 -12.68
C GLY A 189 -11.37 -2.33 -12.81
N ILE A 190 -10.34 -1.60 -13.23
CA ILE A 190 -10.45 -0.14 -13.46
C ILE A 190 -11.46 0.15 -14.57
N SER A 191 -11.51 -0.66 -15.63
CA SER A 191 -12.50 -0.49 -16.70
C SER A 191 -13.94 -0.74 -16.27
N SER A 192 -14.16 -1.44 -15.14
CA SER A 192 -15.48 -1.63 -14.54
C SER A 192 -15.93 -0.45 -13.68
N PHE A 193 -15.02 0.48 -13.33
CA PHE A 193 -15.32 1.67 -12.54
C PHE A 193 -16.16 2.63 -13.37
N LYS A 194 -17.27 3.11 -12.81
CA LYS A 194 -18.24 3.99 -13.46
C LYS A 194 -18.38 5.30 -12.71
#